data_AF-A0A8I1G933-F1
#
_entry.id   AF-A0A8I1G933-F1
#
_cell.length_a   1.000
_cell.length_b   1.000
_cell.length_c   1.000
_cell.angle_alpha   90.00
_cell.angle_beta   90.00
_cell.angle_gamma   90.00
#
_symmetry.space_group_name_H-M   'P 1'
#
loop_
_entity.id
_entity.type
_entity.pdbx_description
1 polymer ?
#
loop_
_entity_poly.entity_id
_entity_poly.type
_entity_poly.pdbx_seq_one_letter_code
_entity_poly.pdbx_strand_id
1 'polypeptide(L)'
;MQKAVSLAKYVKKRNGVAIGASGSMKNMFQRALGAGSFTQFWHYWNPIWGYYLSRNIMKPASSFLPVWLAVLITFAVSGGLHDIAVSVVKWQFIFFFTPWFVFMGLMVVVTKYLDLTYGGLPWGVRAVINCAFIGVCLAATYLLESFYI
;
A
#
# COMPACT_ATOMS: atom_id res chain seq x y z
N MET A 1 -24.21 11.14 11.95
CA MET A 1 -22.76 10.93 12.17
C MET A 1 -22.43 9.44 12.03
N GLN A 2 -21.72 9.02 10.98
CA GLN A 2 -21.26 7.62 10.90
C GLN A 2 -20.21 7.39 12.00
N LYS A 3 -20.44 6.41 12.90
CA LYS A 3 -19.46 6.04 13.93
C LYS A 3 -18.14 5.64 13.25
N ALA A 4 -17.04 6.27 13.65
CA ALA A 4 -15.72 5.90 13.17
C ALA A 4 -15.45 4.42 13.50
N VAL A 5 -15.13 3.63 12.46
CA VAL A 5 -14.79 2.21 12.63
C VAL A 5 -13.55 2.13 13.52
N SER A 6 -13.59 1.32 14.58
CA SER A 6 -12.43 1.11 15.45
C SER A 6 -11.32 0.36 14.71
N LEU A 7 -10.06 0.60 15.11
CA LEU A 7 -8.89 -0.11 14.55
C LEU A 7 -9.08 -1.64 14.63
N ALA A 8 -9.56 -2.16 15.77
CA ALA A 8 -9.83 -3.59 15.95
C ALA A 8 -10.84 -4.14 14.92
N LYS A 9 -11.95 -3.42 14.69
CA LYS A 9 -12.96 -3.82 13.70
C LYS A 9 -12.42 -3.70 12.27
N TYR A 10 -11.61 -2.68 12.00
CA TYR A 10 -10.96 -2.49 10.70
C TYR A 10 -10.01 -3.64 10.39
N VAL A 11 -9.09 -3.97 11.30
CA VAL A 11 -8.12 -5.05 11.11
C VAL A 11 -8.81 -6.40 11.01
N LYS A 12 -9.80 -6.71 11.88
CA LYS A 12 -10.55 -7.97 11.80
C LYS A 12 -11.25 -8.14 10.45
N LYS A 13 -11.79 -7.06 9.86
CA LYS A 13 -12.38 -7.09 8.52
C LYS A 13 -11.35 -7.44 7.43
N ARG A 14 -10.12 -6.92 7.51
CA ARG A 14 -9.08 -7.10 6.49
C ARG A 14 -8.29 -8.41 6.66
N ASN A 15 -7.88 -8.76 7.88
CA ASN A 15 -7.07 -9.96 8.17
C ASN A 15 -7.91 -11.18 8.57
N GLY A 16 -9.19 -11.00 8.90
CA GLY A 16 -10.08 -12.09 9.30
C GLY A 16 -9.92 -12.52 10.76
N VAL A 17 -8.85 -12.08 11.42
CA VAL A 17 -8.55 -12.34 12.83
C VAL A 17 -8.32 -11.02 13.57
N ALA A 18 -8.43 -11.06 14.89
CA ALA A 18 -8.20 -9.89 15.74
C ALA A 18 -6.73 -9.44 15.69
N ILE A 19 -6.49 -8.20 16.13
CA ILE A 19 -5.12 -7.66 16.31
C ILE A 19 -4.40 -8.52 17.35
N GLY A 20 -3.15 -8.90 17.07
CA GLY A 20 -2.34 -9.74 17.95
C GLY A 20 -2.71 -11.23 17.96
N ALA A 21 -3.76 -11.65 17.24
CA ALA A 21 -4.10 -13.07 17.14
C ALA A 21 -3.04 -13.84 16.34
N SER A 22 -2.83 -15.11 16.71
CA SER A 22 -1.99 -16.03 15.97
C SER A 22 -2.46 -16.14 14.51
N GLY A 23 -1.51 -16.22 13.58
CA GLY A 23 -1.81 -16.28 12.15
C GLY A 23 -2.19 -14.95 11.47
N SER A 24 -2.24 -13.82 12.19
CA SER A 24 -2.54 -12.50 11.58
C SER A 24 -1.60 -12.17 10.42
N MET A 25 -0.30 -12.39 10.59
CA MET A 25 0.70 -12.17 9.54
C MET A 25 0.51 -13.10 8.34
N LYS A 26 0.28 -14.40 8.59
CA LYS A 26 0.00 -15.39 7.53
C LYS A 26 -1.24 -14.98 6.72
N ASN A 27 -2.32 -14.60 7.39
CA ASN A 27 -3.55 -14.17 6.71
C ASN A 27 -3.35 -12.88 5.92
N MET A 28 -2.58 -11.94 6.45
CA MET A 28 -2.24 -10.70 5.76
C MET A 28 -1.52 -10.99 4.44
N PHE A 29 -0.45 -11.81 4.46
CA PHE A 29 0.29 -12.19 3.26
C PHE A 29 -0.56 -12.98 2.28
N GLN A 30 -1.30 -14.00 2.75
CA GLN A 30 -2.17 -14.81 1.90
C GLN A 30 -3.23 -13.95 1.18
N ARG A 31 -3.80 -12.95 1.87
CA ARG A 31 -4.82 -12.08 1.29
C ARG A 31 -4.25 -11.00 0.40
N ALA A 32 -3.14 -10.38 0.80
CA ALA A 32 -2.48 -9.35 -0.01
C ALA A 32 -1.99 -9.95 -1.33
N LEU A 33 -1.17 -10.99 -1.29
CA LEU A 33 -0.66 -11.65 -2.50
C LEU A 33 -1.79 -12.26 -3.33
N GLY A 34 -2.82 -12.80 -2.68
CA GLY A 34 -3.99 -13.35 -3.35
C GLY A 34 -5.04 -12.32 -3.79
N ALA A 35 -4.78 -11.02 -3.67
CA ALA A 35 -5.76 -9.99 -4.00
C ALA A 35 -6.11 -10.01 -5.49
N GLY A 36 -7.37 -9.75 -5.84
CA GLY A 36 -7.86 -9.74 -7.23
C GLY A 36 -7.63 -8.43 -7.98
N SER A 37 -7.02 -7.43 -7.33
CA SER A 37 -6.59 -6.17 -7.92
C SER A 37 -5.48 -5.55 -7.06
N PHE A 38 -4.68 -4.66 -7.66
CA PHE A 38 -3.58 -4.02 -6.93
C PHE A 38 -4.10 -3.03 -5.88
N THR A 39 -5.25 -2.42 -6.12
CA THR A 39 -5.95 -1.64 -5.08
C THR A 39 -6.31 -2.52 -3.87
N GLN A 40 -6.79 -3.75 -4.11
CA GLN A 40 -7.16 -4.67 -3.05
C GLN A 40 -5.93 -5.22 -2.30
N PHE A 41 -4.78 -5.39 -2.98
CA PHE A 41 -3.51 -5.74 -2.33
C PHE A 41 -3.21 -4.78 -1.15
N TRP A 42 -3.27 -3.46 -1.40
CA TRP A 42 -2.99 -2.44 -0.38
C TRP A 42 -4.05 -2.32 0.71
N HIS A 43 -5.25 -2.85 0.49
CA HIS A 43 -6.24 -2.98 1.56
C HIS A 43 -5.89 -4.07 2.58
N TYR A 44 -5.14 -5.10 2.16
CA TYR A 44 -4.71 -6.21 3.00
C TYR A 44 -3.30 -6.02 3.52
N TRP A 45 -2.41 -5.39 2.76
CA TRP A 45 -1.05 -5.13 3.18
C TRP A 45 -1.01 -4.17 4.38
N ASN A 46 -0.52 -4.67 5.51
CA ASN A 46 -0.39 -3.94 6.77
C ASN A 46 -1.65 -3.09 7.13
N PRO A 47 -2.75 -3.72 7.56
CA PRO A 47 -4.02 -3.02 7.77
C PRO A 47 -3.98 -2.02 8.94
N ILE A 48 -3.03 -2.16 9.88
CA ILE A 48 -2.85 -1.17 10.95
C ILE A 48 -2.31 0.12 10.35
N TRP A 49 -1.28 0.03 9.51
CA TRP A 49 -0.73 1.16 8.78
C TRP A 49 -1.76 1.80 7.85
N GLY A 50 -2.46 0.98 7.07
CA GLY A 50 -3.53 1.43 6.18
C GLY A 50 -4.68 2.13 6.92
N TYR A 51 -5.00 1.74 8.15
CA TYR A 51 -6.02 2.41 8.97
C TYR A 51 -5.61 3.86 9.30
N TYR A 52 -4.38 4.06 9.78
CA TYR A 52 -3.91 5.40 10.15
C TYR A 52 -3.72 6.30 8.92
N LEU A 53 -3.14 5.78 7.84
CA LEU A 53 -3.05 6.51 6.57
C LEU A 53 -4.43 6.88 6.04
N SER A 54 -5.39 5.95 6.05
CA SER A 54 -6.76 6.24 5.60
C SER A 54 -7.41 7.35 6.42
N ARG A 55 -7.24 7.30 7.75
CA ARG A 55 -7.88 8.24 8.67
C ARG A 55 -7.24 9.63 8.64
N ASN A 56 -5.92 9.70 8.63
CA ASN A 56 -5.18 10.94 8.87
C ASN A 56 -4.69 11.61 7.59
N ILE A 57 -4.53 10.86 6.50
CA ILE A 57 -3.98 11.39 5.23
C ILE A 57 -5.02 11.32 4.12
N MET A 58 -5.48 10.11 3.76
CA MET A 58 -6.36 9.90 2.61
C MET A 58 -7.69 10.63 2.76
N LYS A 59 -8.38 10.48 3.91
CA LYS A 59 -9.68 11.12 4.13
C LYS A 59 -9.60 12.65 4.07
N PRO A 60 -8.70 13.31 4.83
CA PRO A 60 -8.51 14.75 4.71
C PRO A 60 -8.10 15.20 3.30
N ALA A 61 -7.20 14.47 2.63
CA ALA A 61 -6.81 14.83 1.26
C ALA A 61 -8.00 14.73 0.29
N SER A 62 -8.80 13.68 0.40
CA SER A 62 -9.96 13.44 -0.48
C SER A 62 -11.13 14.41 -0.30
N SER A 63 -11.17 15.20 0.79
CA SER A 63 -12.20 16.23 0.95
C SER A 63 -11.91 17.49 0.13
N PHE A 64 -10.68 17.68 -0.36
CA PHE A 64 -10.29 18.86 -1.12
C PHE A 64 -9.71 18.53 -2.50
N LEU A 65 -9.26 17.29 -2.72
CA LEU A 65 -8.57 16.85 -3.93
C LEU A 65 -9.30 15.68 -4.60
N PRO A 66 -9.12 15.51 -5.92
CA PRO A 66 -9.56 14.30 -6.61
C PRO A 66 -8.96 13.04 -5.95
N VAL A 67 -9.75 11.95 -5.93
CA VAL A 67 -9.38 10.70 -5.24
C VAL A 67 -8.04 10.14 -5.72
N TRP A 68 -7.72 10.25 -7.02
CA TRP A 68 -6.44 9.77 -7.55
C TRP A 68 -5.24 10.51 -6.93
N LEU A 69 -5.35 11.82 -6.73
CA LEU A 69 -4.29 12.63 -6.14
C LEU A 69 -4.17 12.35 -4.64
N ALA A 70 -5.31 12.16 -3.94
CA ALA A 70 -5.31 11.73 -2.55
C ALA A 70 -4.61 10.37 -2.35
N VAL A 71 -4.76 9.43 -3.30
CA VAL A 71 -4.01 8.16 -3.29
C VAL A 71 -2.51 8.43 -3.41
N LEU A 72 -2.07 9.22 -4.39
CA LEU A 72 -0.64 9.52 -4.58
C LEU A 72 -0.02 10.19 -3.35
N ILE A 73 -0.69 11.18 -2.77
CA ILE A 73 -0.25 11.85 -1.53
C ILE A 73 -0.15 10.84 -0.39
N THR A 74 -1.14 9.95 -0.24
CA THR A 74 -1.12 8.92 0.81
C THR A 74 0.08 7.98 0.67
N PHE A 75 0.40 7.56 -0.56
CA PHE A 75 1.58 6.76 -0.84
C PHE A 75 2.88 7.52 -0.61
N ALA A 76 2.98 8.77 -1.06
CA ALA A 76 4.15 9.62 -0.83
C ALA A 76 4.44 9.83 0.66
N VAL A 77 3.41 10.14 1.45
CA VAL A 77 3.52 10.28 2.92
C VAL A 77 3.94 8.95 3.55
N SER A 78 3.37 7.82 3.10
CA SER A 78 3.78 6.50 3.56
C SER A 78 5.27 6.25 3.28
N GLY A 79 5.74 6.51 2.06
CA GLY A 79 7.14 6.33 1.68
C GLY A 79 8.08 7.25 2.47
N GLY A 80 7.71 8.53 2.65
CA GLY A 80 8.49 9.48 3.44
C GLY A 80 8.64 9.07 4.90
N LEU A 81 7.60 8.50 5.51
CA LEU A 81 7.70 7.95 6.87
C LEU A 81 8.64 6.74 6.94
N HIS A 82 8.73 5.92 5.89
CA HIS A 82 9.72 4.83 5.82
C HIS A 82 11.14 5.35 5.62
N ASP A 83 11.34 6.34 4.75
CA ASP A 83 12.63 7.01 4.56
C ASP A 83 13.14 7.60 5.87
N ILE A 84 12.29 8.31 6.62
CA ILE A 84 12.62 8.83 7.95
C ILE A 84 13.01 7.70 8.90
N ALA A 85 12.19 6.64 9.00
CA ALA A 85 12.45 5.53 9.91
C ALA A 85 13.79 4.84 9.62
N VAL A 86 14.07 4.55 8.34
CA VAL A 86 15.32 3.91 7.93
C VAL A 86 16.51 4.87 8.09
N SER A 87 16.32 6.17 7.81
CA SER A 87 17.37 7.17 8.01
C SER A 87 17.81 7.27 9.47
N VAL A 88 16.85 7.26 10.39
CA VAL A 88 17.12 7.27 11.84
C VAL A 88 17.85 6.00 12.26
N VAL A 89 17.41 4.83 11.80
CA VAL A 89 18.04 3.55 12.16
C VAL A 89 19.46 3.45 11.61
N LYS A 90 19.68 3.90 10.37
CA LYS A 90 20.96 3.79 9.68
C LYS A 90 21.89 5.00 9.89
N TRP A 91 21.44 6.04 10.59
CA TRP A 91 22.16 7.31 10.76
C TRP A 91 22.66 7.92 9.44
N GLN A 92 21.87 7.81 8.38
CA GLN A 92 22.20 8.34 7.06
C GLN A 92 20.92 8.84 6.38
N PHE A 93 21.01 9.88 5.56
CA PHE A 93 19.85 10.35 4.81
C PHE A 93 19.49 9.35 3.72
N ILE A 94 18.27 8.79 3.80
CA ILE A 94 17.72 7.85 2.81
C ILE A 94 16.53 8.52 2.12
N PHE A 95 16.52 8.50 0.78
CA PHE A 95 15.40 8.95 -0.05
C PHE A 95 15.14 7.92 -1.15
N PHE A 96 14.58 6.77 -0.77
CA PHE A 96 14.35 5.65 -1.69
C PHE A 96 12.90 5.13 -1.60
N PHE A 97 12.35 5.05 -0.39
CA PHE A 97 10.99 4.54 -0.19
C PHE A 97 9.94 5.53 -0.70
N THR A 98 10.19 6.85 -0.62
CA THR A 98 9.27 7.86 -1.19
C THR A 98 9.03 7.67 -2.68
N PRO A 99 10.05 7.70 -3.57
CA PRO A 99 9.83 7.48 -5.00
C PRO A 99 9.23 6.10 -5.29
N TRP A 100 9.66 5.06 -4.57
CA TRP A 100 9.10 3.71 -4.75
C TRP A 100 7.61 3.63 -4.42
N PHE A 101 7.18 4.21 -3.30
CA PHE A 101 5.77 4.26 -2.94
C PHE A 101 4.97 5.13 -3.91
N VAL A 102 5.54 6.22 -4.43
CA VAL A 102 4.88 7.02 -5.47
C VAL A 102 4.63 6.20 -6.74
N PHE A 103 5.61 5.42 -7.21
CA PHE A 103 5.40 4.52 -8.34
C PHE A 103 4.32 3.47 -8.06
N MET A 104 4.30 2.88 -6.85
CA MET A 104 3.23 1.97 -6.45
C MET A 104 1.86 2.66 -6.38
N GLY A 105 1.80 3.91 -5.92
CA GLY A 105 0.59 4.72 -5.92
C GLY A 105 0.09 5.01 -7.33
N LEU A 106 0.99 5.34 -8.26
CA LEU A 106 0.67 5.52 -9.68
C LEU A 106 0.14 4.22 -10.28
N MET A 107 0.78 3.09 -9.99
CA MET A 107 0.31 1.76 -10.43
C MET A 107 -1.09 1.45 -9.90
N VAL A 108 -1.40 1.81 -8.64
CA VAL A 108 -2.77 1.68 -8.08
C VAL A 108 -3.77 2.54 -8.85
N VAL A 109 -3.42 3.80 -9.14
CA VAL A 109 -4.30 4.73 -9.89
C VAL A 109 -4.54 4.22 -11.31
N VAL A 110 -3.49 3.81 -12.02
CA VAL A 110 -3.56 3.29 -13.40
C VAL A 110 -4.37 2.01 -13.46
N THR A 111 -4.04 1.01 -12.62
CA THR A 111 -4.77 -0.27 -12.60
C THR A 111 -6.24 -0.09 -12.24
N LYS A 112 -6.57 0.86 -11.36
CA LYS A 112 -7.96 1.20 -11.03
C LYS A 112 -8.66 1.93 -12.16
N TYR A 113 -7.98 2.86 -12.84
CA TYR A 113 -8.54 3.59 -13.98
C TYR A 113 -8.87 2.64 -15.15
N LEU A 114 -8.04 1.63 -15.37
CA LEU A 114 -8.25 0.58 -16.38
C LEU A 114 -9.23 -0.51 -15.94
N ASP A 115 -9.83 -0.41 -14.76
CA ASP A 115 -10.66 -1.44 -14.11
C ASP A 115 -10.01 -2.85 -14.16
N LEU A 116 -8.70 -2.89 -13.96
CA LEU A 116 -7.92 -4.11 -14.08
C LEU A 116 -8.22 -5.04 -12.90
N THR A 117 -8.97 -6.10 -13.18
CA THR A 117 -9.28 -7.15 -12.21
C THR A 117 -8.79 -8.51 -12.71
N TYR A 118 -8.20 -9.27 -11.79
CA TYR A 118 -7.69 -10.62 -12.01
C TYR A 118 -8.19 -11.56 -10.92
N GLY A 119 -9.35 -11.23 -10.33
CA GLY A 119 -9.96 -11.99 -9.24
C GLY A 119 -10.31 -13.42 -9.62
N GLY A 120 -10.67 -13.66 -10.88
CA GLY A 120 -11.00 -14.98 -11.43
C GLY A 120 -9.80 -15.91 -11.65
N LEU A 121 -8.57 -15.40 -11.54
CA LEU A 121 -7.36 -16.22 -11.71
C LEU A 121 -7.03 -17.03 -10.44
N PRO A 122 -6.33 -18.17 -10.59
CA PRO A 122 -5.84 -18.94 -9.44
C PRO A 122 -4.95 -18.09 -8.52
N TRP A 123 -4.96 -18.40 -7.23
CA TRP A 123 -4.23 -17.62 -6.21
C TRP A 123 -2.76 -17.39 -6.58
N GLY A 124 -2.06 -18.41 -7.09
CA GLY A 124 -0.65 -18.30 -7.48
C GLY A 124 -0.41 -17.28 -8.60
N VAL A 125 -1.29 -17.25 -9.60
CA VAL A 125 -1.21 -16.27 -10.70
C VAL A 125 -1.43 -14.85 -10.18
N ARG A 126 -2.41 -14.66 -9.28
CA ARG A 126 -2.66 -13.35 -8.65
C ARG A 126 -1.45 -12.90 -7.81
N ALA A 127 -0.82 -13.82 -7.09
CA ALA A 127 0.40 -13.54 -6.34
C ALA A 127 1.54 -13.08 -7.26
N VAL A 128 1.75 -13.77 -8.38
CA VAL A 128 2.75 -13.38 -9.38
C VAL A 128 2.46 -11.99 -9.94
N ILE A 129 1.20 -11.68 -10.30
CA ILE A 129 0.81 -10.35 -10.81
C ILE A 129 1.09 -9.25 -9.77
N ASN A 130 0.65 -9.44 -8.52
CA ASN A 130 0.87 -8.46 -7.45
C ASN A 130 2.38 -8.25 -7.19
N CYS A 131 3.16 -9.33 -7.13
CA CYS A 131 4.61 -9.26 -6.97
C CYS A 131 5.29 -8.58 -8.16
N ALA A 132 4.84 -8.85 -9.40
CA ALA A 132 5.36 -8.23 -10.60
C ALA A 132 5.12 -6.71 -10.59
N PHE A 133 3.94 -6.24 -10.18
CA PHE A 133 3.70 -4.79 -10.02
C PHE A 133 4.65 -4.14 -9.03
N ILE A 134 4.89 -4.77 -7.87
CA ILE A 134 5.86 -4.29 -6.88
C ILE A 134 7.27 -4.27 -7.47
N GLY A 135 7.67 -5.36 -8.15
CA GLY A 135 8.98 -5.51 -8.78
C GLY A 135 9.23 -4.49 -9.88
N VAL A 136 8.24 -4.20 -10.73
CA VAL A 136 8.32 -3.17 -11.77
C VAL A 136 8.47 -1.78 -11.13
N CYS A 137 7.70 -1.47 -10.08
CA CYS A 137 7.86 -0.20 -9.36
C CYS A 137 9.23 -0.08 -8.70
N LEU A 138 9.77 -1.19 -8.18
CA LEU A 138 11.11 -1.23 -7.59
C LEU A 138 12.19 -1.01 -8.65
N ALA A 139 12.10 -1.69 -9.80
CA ALA A 139 13.02 -1.50 -10.91
C ALA A 139 12.99 -0.07 -11.44
N ALA A 140 11.80 0.54 -11.55
CA ALA A 140 11.65 1.95 -11.91
C ALA A 140 12.31 2.89 -10.89
N THR A 141 12.29 2.53 -9.60
CA THR A 141 12.96 3.31 -8.54
C THR A 141 14.47 3.22 -8.66
N TYR A 142 15.03 2.02 -8.87
CA TYR A 142 16.47 1.87 -9.10
C TYR A 142 16.93 2.58 -10.38
N LEU A 143 16.14 2.51 -11.45
CA LEU A 143 16.41 3.26 -12.66
C LEU A 143 16.42 4.77 -12.38
N LEU A 144 15.43 5.28 -11.63
CA LEU A 144 15.39 6.67 -11.22
C LEU A 144 16.62 7.06 -10.39
N GLU A 145 16.98 6.25 -9.40
CA GLU A 145 18.14 6.45 -8.53
C GLU A 145 19.46 6.51 -9.32
N SER A 146 19.60 5.70 -10.37
CA SER A 146 20.79 5.68 -11.24
C SER A 146 21.03 6.97 -12.03
N PHE A 147 20.05 7.88 -12.12
CA PHE A 147 20.26 9.21 -12.72
C PHE A 147 20.82 10.24 -11.73
N TYR A 148 20.82 9.95 -10.42
CA TYR A 148 21.25 10.88 -9.37
C TYR A 148 22.49 10.40 -8.59
N ILE A 149 23.00 9.21 -8.90
CA ILE A 149 24.28 8.65 -8.40
C ILE A 149 25.30 8.71 -9.54
#